data_AF-A0A136IZB5-F1
#
_entry.id   AF-A0A136IZB5-F1
#
_cell.length_a   1.000
_cell.length_b   1.000
_cell.length_c   1.000
_cell.angle_alpha   90.00
_cell.angle_beta   90.00
_cell.angle_gamma   90.00
#
_symmetry.space_group_name_H-M   'P 1'
#
loop_
_entity.id
_entity.type
_entity.pdbx_description
1 polymer ?
#
loop_
_entity_poly.entity_id
_entity_poly.type
_entity_poly.pdbx_seq_one_letter_code
_entity_poly.pdbx_strand_id
1 'polypeptide(L)' 'MGFSHGSHACPGRFFAANQLKIALSHIALHYDIAPAAAAAGDVVVAVKRPENKWFFGHMAPPLTEKVRVRRRRGRD' A
#
# COMPACT_ATOMS: atom_id res chain seq x y z
N MET A 1 -14.28 -6.66 -8.78
CA MET A 1 -13.79 -8.05 -8.68
C MET A 1 -12.31 -8.08 -9.05
N GLY A 2 -11.38 -8.09 -8.08
CA GLY A 2 -9.94 -7.83 -8.32
C GLY A 2 -9.19 -8.90 -9.14
N PHE A 3 -9.76 -10.08 -9.32
CA PHE A 3 -9.14 -11.20 -10.04
C PHE A 3 -10.08 -11.87 -11.06
N SER A 4 -11.18 -11.20 -11.47
CA SER A 4 -12.23 -11.79 -12.32
C SER A 4 -12.80 -13.11 -11.76
N HIS A 5 -13.67 -13.79 -12.52
CA HIS A 5 -14.33 -15.05 -12.15
C HIS A 5 -14.52 -15.99 -13.36
N GLY A 6 -14.86 -17.26 -13.09
CA GLY A 6 -15.11 -18.27 -14.12
C GLY A 6 -13.88 -18.54 -14.99
N SER A 7 -14.08 -18.75 -16.29
CA SER A 7 -13.01 -19.01 -17.26
C SER A 7 -12.01 -17.87 -17.41
N HIS A 8 -12.36 -16.66 -16.96
CA HIS A 8 -11.47 -15.49 -16.98
C HIS A 8 -10.84 -15.18 -15.63
N ALA A 9 -11.01 -16.04 -14.62
CA ALA A 9 -10.39 -15.85 -13.32
C ALA A 9 -8.86 -15.87 -13.45
N CYS A 10 -8.20 -14.98 -12.71
CA CYS A 10 -6.74 -15.00 -12.63
C CYS A 10 -6.29 -16.31 -11.96
N PRO A 11 -5.48 -17.15 -12.65
CA PRO A 11 -5.00 -18.41 -12.08
C PRO A 11 -4.06 -18.17 -10.89
N GLY A 12 -3.38 -17.02 -10.85
CA GLY A 12 -2.42 -16.65 -9.80
C GLY A 12 -3.01 -15.95 -8.57
N ARG A 13 -4.35 -15.81 -8.44
CA ARG A 13 -4.96 -14.99 -7.37
C ARG A 13 -4.54 -15.39 -5.96
N PHE A 14 -4.33 -16.68 -5.69
CA PHE A 14 -3.91 -17.17 -4.37
C PHE A 14 -2.44 -16.88 -4.10
N PHE A 15 -1.58 -17.10 -5.10
CA PHE A 15 -0.17 -16.75 -5.01
C PHE A 15 -0.01 -15.24 -4.78
N ALA A 16 -0.64 -14.40 -5.62
CA ALA A 16 -0.58 -12.95 -5.48
C ALA A 16 -1.11 -12.48 -4.11
N ALA A 17 -2.22 -13.05 -3.63
CA ALA A 17 -2.75 -12.71 -2.31
C ALA A 17 -1.79 -13.07 -1.17
N ASN A 18 -1.12 -14.23 -1.24
CA ASN A 18 -0.16 -14.64 -0.21
C ASN A 18 1.12 -13.80 -0.24
N GLN A 19 1.66 -13.53 -1.43
CA GLN A 19 2.83 -12.66 -1.58
C GLN A 19 2.55 -11.24 -1.06
N LEU A 20 1.37 -10.69 -1.38
CA LEU A 20 0.98 -9.37 -0.89
C LEU A 20 0.86 -9.34 0.64
N LYS A 21 0.28 -10.38 1.26
CA LYS A 21 0.21 -10.48 2.71
C LYS A 21 1.60 -10.50 3.34
N ILE A 22 2.52 -11.34 2.84
CA ILE A 22 3.90 -11.43 3.36
C ILE A 22 4.61 -10.08 3.25
N ALA A 23 4.51 -9.42 2.09
CA ALA A 23 5.11 -8.11 1.87
C ALA A 23 4.52 -7.05 2.82
N LEU A 24 3.19 -6.99 2.96
CA LEU A 24 2.52 -6.05 3.86
C LEU A 24 2.86 -6.32 5.33
N SER A 25 2.95 -7.59 5.75
CA SER A 25 3.38 -7.96 7.11
C SER A 25 4.79 -7.47 7.40
N HIS A 26 5.74 -7.67 6.47
CA HIS A 26 7.11 -7.17 6.62
C HIS A 26 7.13 -5.64 6.72
N ILE A 27 6.39 -4.94 5.86
CA ILE A 27 6.27 -3.49 5.91
C ILE A 27 5.68 -3.03 7.26
N ALA A 28 4.59 -3.64 7.70
CA ALA A 28 3.87 -3.30 8.92
C ALA A 28 4.65 -3.61 10.21
N LEU A 29 5.63 -4.52 10.18
CA LEU A 29 6.47 -4.83 11.33
C LEU A 29 7.74 -3.97 11.39
N HIS A 30 8.30 -3.60 10.23
CA HIS A 30 9.64 -3.03 10.16
C HIS A 30 9.68 -1.57 9.72
N TYR A 31 8.57 -0.95 9.32
CA TYR A 31 8.56 0.40 8.78
C TYR A 31 7.44 1.26 9.35
N ASP A 32 7.76 2.53 9.59
CA ASP A 32 6.79 3.60 9.80
C ASP A 32 6.60 4.33 8.48
N ILE A 33 5.36 4.39 8.01
CA ILE A 33 4.98 5.08 6.78
C ILE A 33 4.07 6.24 7.17
N ALA A 34 4.45 7.44 6.73
CA ALA A 34 3.68 8.65 6.95
C ALA A 34 3.52 9.43 5.65
N PRO A 35 2.42 10.18 5.47
CA PRO A 35 2.33 11.16 4.40
C PRO A 35 3.47 12.18 4.50
N ALA A 36 3.96 12.71 3.38
CA ALA A 36 5.02 13.72 3.41
C ALA A 36 4.65 15.00 4.18
N ALA A 37 3.34 15.29 4.34
CA ALA A 37 2.85 16.45 5.09
C ALA A 37 2.74 16.22 6.62
N ALA A 38 2.80 14.98 7.10
CA ALA A 38 2.71 14.68 8.53
C ALA A 38 4.08 14.92 9.20
N ALA A 39 4.18 15.98 10.01
CA ALA A 39 5.32 16.21 10.89
C ALA A 39 5.27 15.21 12.06
N ALA A 40 6.44 14.82 12.57
CA ALA A 40 6.60 13.80 13.59
C ALA A 40 5.96 14.24 14.93
N GLY A 41 5.09 13.41 15.47
CA GLY A 41 4.51 13.60 16.79
C GLY A 41 3.01 13.85 16.72
N ASP A 42 2.28 12.79 17.08
CA ASP A 42 0.90 12.79 17.58
C ASP A 42 -0.23 13.10 16.60
N VAL A 43 -1.11 12.08 16.51
CA VAL A 43 -2.31 11.98 15.68
C VAL A 43 -2.01 11.74 14.21
N VAL A 44 -2.48 10.59 13.71
CA VAL A 44 -2.74 10.34 12.29
C VAL A 44 -3.87 11.29 11.87
N VAL A 45 -3.63 12.60 11.89
CA VAL A 45 -4.57 13.57 11.34
C VAL A 45 -4.58 13.25 9.86
N ALA A 46 -5.71 12.71 9.42
CA ALA A 46 -5.90 12.14 8.12
C ALA A 46 -5.44 13.11 7.03
N VAL A 47 -4.19 12.96 6.57
CA VAL A 47 -3.83 13.50 5.27
C VAL A 47 -4.79 12.86 4.30
N LYS A 48 -5.65 13.69 3.68
CA LYS A 48 -6.67 13.23 2.75
C LYS A 48 -6.00 12.27 1.76
N ARG A 49 -6.42 11.00 1.79
CA ARG A 49 -5.94 9.99 0.85
C ARG A 49 -6.07 10.58 -0.57
N PRO A 50 -5.02 10.57 -1.39
CA PRO A 50 -5.10 11.09 -2.75
C PRO A 50 -6.26 10.47 -3.52
N GLU A 51 -6.90 11.27 -4.35
CA GLU A 51 -8.01 10.80 -5.18
C GLU A 51 -7.52 9.74 -6.17
N ASN A 52 -8.37 8.75 -6.44
CA ASN A 52 -8.01 7.67 -7.36
C ASN A 52 -7.90 8.24 -8.79
N LYS A 53 -6.70 8.15 -9.38
CA LYS A 53 -6.49 8.42 -10.80
C LYS A 53 -6.65 7.10 -11.56
N TRP A 54 -7.71 6.99 -12.36
CA TRP A 54 -7.96 5.81 -13.19
C TRP A 54 -7.13 5.87 -14.46
N PHE A 55 -6.35 4.83 -14.73
CA PHE A 55 -5.53 4.69 -15.94
C PHE A 55 -5.72 3.28 -16.48
N PHE A 56 -6.12 3.14 -17.75
CA PHE A 56 -6.36 1.85 -18.42
C PHE A 56 -7.01 0.77 -17.53
N GLY A 57 -8.14 1.11 -16.88
CA GLY A 57 -8.94 0.17 -16.08
C GLY A 57 -8.36 -0.20 -14.70
N HIS A 58 -7.23 0.36 -14.28
CA HIS A 58 -6.70 0.21 -12.93
C HIS A 58 -6.52 1.56 -12.23
N MET A 59 -6.49 1.54 -10.90
CA MET A 59 -6.15 2.71 -10.11
C MET A 59 -4.63 2.89 -10.16
N ALA A 60 -4.16 3.95 -10.83
CA ALA A 60 -2.75 4.29 -10.87
C ALA A 60 -2.32 4.95 -9.56
N PRO A 61 -1.09 4.70 -9.09
CA PRO A 61 -0.55 5.44 -7.98
C PRO A 61 -0.40 6.93 -8.35
N PRO A 62 -0.59 7.83 -7.39
CA PRO A 62 -0.29 9.24 -7.58
C PRO A 62 1.21 9.45 -7.88
N LEU A 63 1.55 10.05 -9.02
CA LEU A 63 2.94 10.17 -9.50
C LEU A 63 3.74 11.31 -8.86
N THR A 64 3.06 12.29 -8.26
CA THR A 64 3.68 13.50 -7.71
C THR A 64 3.80 13.48 -6.19
N GLU A 65 2.92 12.73 -5.55
CA GLU A 65 2.72 12.67 -4.12
C GLU A 65 3.76 11.75 -3.49
N LYS A 66 4.35 12.19 -2.37
CA LYS A 66 5.43 11.47 -1.69
C LYS A 66 4.95 10.93 -0.35
N VAL A 67 5.49 9.78 0.03
CA VAL A 67 5.39 9.22 1.38
C VAL A 67 6.76 9.22 2.03
N ARG A 68 6.79 9.44 3.34
CA ARG A 68 7.97 9.25 4.17
C ARG A 68 7.97 7.82 4.67
N VAL A 69 9.12 7.16 4.54
CA VAL A 69 9.31 5.78 5.01
C VAL A 69 10.51 5.80 5.94
N ARG A 70 10.31 5.34 7.18
CA ARG A 70 11.36 5.15 8.17
C ARG A 70 11.42 3.69 8.55
N ARG A 71 12.59 3.06 8.45
CA ARG A 71 12.81 1.72 9.01
C ARG A 71 12.83 1.83 10.54
N ARG A 72 12.03 1.02 11.22
CA ARG A 72 12.10 0.86 12.69
C ARG A 72 13.42 0.19 13.04
N ARG A 73 14.08 0.63 14.13
CA ARG A 73 15.18 -0.14 14.70
C ARG A 73 14.65 -1.51 15.12
N GLY A 74 15.42 -2.55 14.85
CA GLY A 74 15.03 -3.93 15.12
C GLY A 74 14.72 -4.10 16.61
N ARG A 75 13.73 -4.94 16.88
CA ARG A 75 13.63 -5.64 18.15
C ARG A 75 14.50 -6.90 18.00
N ASP A 76 15.80 -6.68 17.85
CA ASP A 76 16.85 -7.69 17.99
C ASP A 76 17.36 -7.71 19.43
#